data_AF-A0A2T5GBA6-F1
#
_entry.id   AF-A0A2T5GBA6-F1
#
_cell.length_a   1.000
_cell.length_b   1.000
_cell.length_c   1.000
_cell.angle_alpha   90.00
_cell.angle_beta   90.00
_cell.angle_gamma   90.00
#
_symmetry.space_group_name_H-M   'P 1'
#
loop_
_entity.id
_entity.type
_entity.pdbx_description
1 polymer ?
#
loop_
_entity_poly.entity_id
_entity_poly.type
_entity_poly.pdbx_seq_one_letter_code
_entity_poly.pdbx_strand_id
1 'polypeptide(L)'
;MIEVRVRRRDGVPVKIAVEGHAGYADPGEDIVCAGVSAITFGTANAVVRLTGLDPVKEMGKSGSLHFHLPAPGEGVPSDRLRDARLLLEGMLIALKALAASYPGHVAVDDPEAPEGEGGGVVDRVDRGRASAEKRDSGISSG
;
A
#
# COMPACT_ATOMS: atom_id res chain seq x y z
N MET A 1 -5.20 -2.90 14.70
CA MET A 1 -4.52 -1.73 14.08
C MET A 1 -3.24 -2.17 13.39
N ILE A 2 -3.17 -1.98 12.07
CA ILE A 2 -2.02 -2.30 11.21
C ILE A 2 -1.21 -1.03 10.98
N GLU A 3 0.11 -1.12 11.13
CA GLU A 3 1.03 0.00 10.92
C GLU A 3 1.92 -0.23 9.71
N VAL A 4 1.97 0.75 8.81
CA VAL A 4 2.88 0.77 7.67
C VAL A 4 3.87 1.91 7.88
N ARG A 5 5.16 1.59 7.97
CA ARG A 5 6.25 2.57 8.11
C ARG A 5 7.15 2.54 6.89
N VAL A 6 7.34 3.70 6.27
CA VAL A 6 8.15 3.87 5.06
C VAL A 6 9.41 4.65 5.39
N ARG A 7 10.55 4.19 4.87
CA ARG A 7 11.76 5.00 4.77
C ARG A 7 12.10 5.21 3.31
N ARG A 8 12.30 6.47 2.94
CA ARG A 8 12.74 6.86 1.62
C ARG A 8 14.21 7.30 1.66
N ARG A 9 14.84 7.27 0.50
CA ARG A 9 16.14 7.89 0.22
C ARG A 9 16.01 8.56 -1.12
N ASP A 10 16.25 9.87 -1.17
CA ASP A 10 16.10 10.68 -2.39
C ASP A 10 14.70 10.52 -3.02
N GLY A 11 13.66 10.48 -2.19
CA GLY A 11 12.26 10.28 -2.61
C GLY A 11 11.88 8.84 -2.96
N VAL A 12 12.83 7.90 -2.97
CA VAL A 12 12.61 6.49 -3.35
C VAL A 12 12.42 5.61 -2.11
N PRO A 13 11.39 4.75 -2.04
CA PRO A 13 11.21 3.82 -0.92
C PRO A 13 12.33 2.79 -0.89
N VAL A 14 13.06 2.75 0.23
CA VAL A 14 14.18 1.82 0.48
C VAL A 14 13.90 0.84 1.62
N LYS A 15 12.92 1.15 2.47
CA LYS A 15 12.40 0.24 3.48
C LYS A 15 10.91 0.45 3.65
N ILE A 16 10.15 -0.64 3.65
CA ILE A 16 8.73 -0.64 4.00
C ILE A 16 8.56 -1.71 5.06
N ALA A 17 7.99 -1.35 6.21
CA ALA A 17 7.62 -2.27 7.28
C ALA A 17 6.10 -2.27 7.41
N VAL A 18 5.48 -3.45 7.36
CA VAL A 18 4.03 -3.62 7.60
C VAL A 18 3.88 -4.53 8.80
N GLU A 19 3.28 -4.04 9.89
CA GLU A 19 3.17 -4.74 11.17
C GLU A 19 1.72 -4.82 11.65
N GLY A 20 1.37 -5.87 12.41
CA GLY A 20 0.04 -6.02 13.01
C GLY A 20 -1.01 -6.71 12.13
N HIS A 21 -0.62 -7.30 11.00
CA HIS A 21 -1.53 -7.98 10.05
C HIS A 21 -1.66 -9.50 10.26
N ALA A 22 -1.01 -10.08 11.28
CA ALA A 22 -1.01 -11.52 11.57
C ALA A 22 -1.80 -11.92 12.83
N GLY A 23 -2.55 -10.99 13.43
CA GLY A 23 -3.44 -11.28 14.55
C GLY A 23 -4.82 -11.75 14.08
N TYR A 24 -5.42 -12.70 14.81
CA TYR A 24 -6.87 -12.94 14.74
C TYR A 24 -7.57 -11.74 15.35
N ALA A 25 -8.57 -11.22 14.66
CA ALA A 25 -9.22 -10.00 15.08
C ALA A 25 -10.75 -10.14 15.09
N ASP A 26 -11.43 -9.16 15.69
CA ASP A 26 -12.88 -9.13 15.79
C ASP A 26 -13.55 -9.16 14.40
N PRO A 27 -14.83 -9.60 14.29
CA PRO A 27 -15.53 -9.69 13.01
C PRO A 27 -15.49 -8.37 12.22
N GLY A 28 -14.80 -8.37 11.07
CA GLY A 28 -14.60 -7.19 10.22
C GLY A 28 -13.16 -6.65 10.18
N GLU A 29 -12.30 -6.98 11.14
CA GLU A 29 -10.87 -6.66 11.06
C GLU A 29 -10.12 -7.71 10.19
N ASP A 30 -10.65 -8.94 10.11
CA ASP A 30 -10.16 -10.02 9.21
C ASP A 30 -10.12 -9.62 7.73
N ILE A 31 -11.12 -8.85 7.25
CA ILE A 31 -11.16 -8.40 5.85
C ILE A 31 -10.08 -7.35 5.56
N VAL A 32 -9.72 -6.52 6.54
CA VAL A 32 -8.66 -5.53 6.42
C VAL A 32 -7.30 -6.21 6.42
N CYS A 33 -7.08 -7.16 7.34
CA CYS A 33 -5.88 -7.99 7.37
C CYS A 33 -5.68 -8.76 6.06
N ALA A 34 -6.76 -9.34 5.51
CA ALA A 34 -6.73 -10.01 4.22
C ALA A 34 -6.38 -9.04 3.08
N GLY A 35 -6.95 -7.83 3.08
CA GLY A 35 -6.63 -6.78 2.11
C GLY A 35 -5.17 -6.34 2.16
N VAL A 36 -4.64 -6.09 3.36
CA VAL A 36 -3.21 -5.77 3.56
C VAL A 36 -2.33 -6.91 3.07
N SER A 37 -2.63 -8.16 3.46
CA SER A 37 -1.87 -9.34 3.05
C SER A 37 -1.88 -9.54 1.54
N ALA A 38 -3.02 -9.35 0.88
CA ALA A 38 -3.14 -9.47 -0.57
C ALA A 38 -2.28 -8.41 -1.30
N ILE A 39 -2.31 -7.16 -0.82
CA ILE A 39 -1.51 -6.06 -1.38
C ILE A 39 -0.01 -6.33 -1.20
N THR A 40 0.42 -6.70 0.01
CA THR A 40 1.83 -6.86 0.35
C THR A 40 2.44 -8.10 -0.31
N PHE A 41 1.84 -9.28 -0.15
CA PHE A 41 2.33 -10.51 -0.77
C PHE A 41 2.16 -10.50 -2.29
N GLY A 42 1.07 -9.90 -2.80
CA GLY A 42 0.87 -9.70 -4.23
C GLY A 42 1.99 -8.88 -4.85
N THR A 43 2.36 -7.76 -4.21
CA THR A 43 3.47 -6.91 -4.67
C THR A 43 4.80 -7.62 -4.54
N ALA A 44 5.08 -8.29 -3.42
CA ALA A 44 6.33 -9.05 -3.24
C ALA A 44 6.51 -10.09 -4.36
N ASN A 45 5.46 -10.86 -4.64
CA ASN A 45 5.44 -11.83 -5.73
C ASN A 45 5.63 -11.18 -7.11
N ALA A 46 5.02 -10.01 -7.34
CA ALA A 46 5.18 -9.28 -8.60
C ALA A 46 6.63 -8.80 -8.79
N VAL A 47 7.27 -8.27 -7.75
CA VAL A 47 8.68 -7.86 -7.82
C VAL A 47 9.56 -9.06 -8.18
N VAL A 48 9.41 -10.19 -7.47
CA VAL A 48 10.17 -11.41 -7.76
C VAL A 48 9.95 -11.89 -9.20
N ARG A 49 8.70 -11.99 -9.66
CA ARG A 49 8.38 -12.56 -10.97
C ARG A 49 8.72 -11.64 -12.14
N LEU A 50 8.58 -10.32 -11.96
CA LEU A 50 8.73 -9.35 -13.04
C LEU A 50 10.14 -8.78 -13.14
N THR A 51 10.89 -8.71 -12.04
CA THR A 51 12.23 -8.11 -12.02
C THR A 51 13.33 -9.11 -11.66
N GLY A 52 12.97 -10.26 -11.09
CA GLY A 52 13.93 -11.25 -10.59
C GLY A 52 14.68 -10.82 -9.34
N LEU A 53 14.23 -9.75 -8.67
CA LEU A 53 14.77 -9.30 -7.39
C LEU A 53 13.94 -9.89 -6.25
N ASP A 54 14.60 -10.32 -5.18
CA ASP A 54 13.93 -10.65 -3.93
C ASP A 54 13.91 -9.40 -3.04
N PRO A 55 12.74 -8.75 -2.87
CA PRO A 55 12.66 -7.56 -2.05
C PRO A 55 12.45 -7.88 -0.58
N VAL A 56 12.15 -9.14 -0.19
CA VAL A 56 11.79 -9.47 1.19
C VAL A 56 13.02 -9.91 1.95
N LYS A 57 13.44 -9.11 2.94
CA LYS A 57 14.64 -9.42 3.72
C LYS A 57 14.33 -10.17 5.01
N GLU A 58 13.19 -9.87 5.63
CA GLU A 58 12.79 -10.44 6.93
C GLU A 58 11.26 -10.58 7.00
N MET A 59 10.81 -11.75 7.46
CA MET A 59 9.44 -12.02 7.89
C MET A 59 9.46 -12.30 9.40
N GLY A 60 8.96 -11.35 10.21
CA GLY A 60 8.89 -11.50 11.65
C GLY A 60 7.69 -12.34 12.11
N LYS A 61 7.73 -12.83 13.36
CA LYS A 61 6.70 -13.67 13.97
C LYS A 61 5.33 -12.99 14.15
N SER A 62 5.26 -11.67 14.01
CA SER A 62 4.07 -10.84 14.25
C SER A 62 3.42 -10.30 12.96
N GLY A 63 3.71 -10.90 11.81
CA GLY A 63 3.33 -10.34 10.52
C GLY A 63 4.06 -9.04 10.30
N SER A 64 5.40 -9.07 10.38
CA SER A 64 6.23 -7.96 9.92
C SER A 64 6.79 -8.33 8.56
N LEU A 65 6.52 -7.51 7.54
CA LEU A 65 7.12 -7.68 6.21
C LEU A 65 8.05 -6.51 5.94
N HIS A 66 9.33 -6.83 5.72
CA HIS A 66 10.36 -5.83 5.47
C HIS A 66 10.84 -5.90 4.02
N PHE A 67 10.47 -4.89 3.23
CA PHE A 67 10.96 -4.71 1.88
C PHE A 67 12.30 -3.99 1.88
N HIS A 68 13.26 -4.46 1.09
CA HIS A 68 14.56 -3.84 0.89
C HIS A 68 14.99 -4.01 -0.57
N LEU A 69 15.36 -2.92 -1.23
CA LEU A 69 15.91 -2.96 -2.58
C LEU A 69 17.41 -2.66 -2.54
N PRO A 70 18.20 -3.31 -3.41
CA PRO A 70 19.61 -2.99 -3.60
C PRO A 70 19.82 -1.51 -3.98
N ALA A 71 20.94 -0.94 -3.56
CA ALA A 71 21.32 0.41 -3.98
C ALA A 71 21.73 0.42 -5.47
N PRO A 72 21.57 1.56 -6.17
CA PRO A 72 22.16 1.71 -7.50
C PRO A 72 23.65 1.39 -7.47
N GLY A 73 24.12 0.56 -8.40
CA GLY A 73 25.52 0.14 -8.47
C GLY A 73 25.84 -1.18 -7.76
N GLU A 74 24.90 -1.80 -7.03
CA GLU A 74 25.08 -3.12 -6.40
C GLU A 74 24.92 -4.30 -7.39
N GLY A 75 25.33 -4.12 -8.65
CA GLY A 75 25.30 -5.18 -9.67
C GLY A 75 23.91 -5.54 -10.22
N VAL A 76 22.87 -4.77 -9.86
CA VAL A 76 21.51 -4.95 -10.39
C VAL A 76 21.30 -4.06 -11.62
N PRO A 77 20.79 -4.61 -12.75
CA PRO A 77 20.38 -3.83 -13.91
C PRO A 77 19.40 -2.70 -13.54
N SER A 78 19.64 -1.50 -14.07
CA SER A 78 18.92 -0.29 -13.69
C SER A 78 17.42 -0.34 -14.01
N ASP A 79 17.04 -1.06 -15.06
CA ASP A 79 15.66 -1.33 -15.46
C ASP A 79 14.92 -2.18 -14.42
N ARG A 80 15.52 -3.28 -13.95
CA ARG A 80 14.93 -4.14 -12.91
C ARG A 80 14.74 -3.40 -11.60
N LEU A 81 15.72 -2.58 -11.22
CA LEU A 81 15.65 -1.77 -10.01
C LEU A 81 14.57 -0.69 -10.13
N ARG A 82 14.44 -0.04 -11.29
CA ARG A 82 13.37 0.92 -11.58
C ARG A 82 11.99 0.26 -11.47
N ASP A 83 11.81 -0.91 -12.09
CA ASP A 83 10.53 -1.58 -12.13
C ASP A 83 10.13 -2.10 -10.73
N ALA A 84 11.08 -2.58 -9.94
CA ALA A 84 10.83 -2.96 -8.55
C ALA A 84 10.39 -1.77 -7.69
N ARG A 85 11.02 -0.61 -7.87
CA ARG A 85 10.62 0.63 -7.18
C ARG A 85 9.21 1.06 -7.57
N LEU A 86 8.87 0.97 -8.85
CA LEU A 86 7.53 1.30 -9.35
C LEU A 86 6.46 0.41 -8.71
N LEU A 87 6.73 -0.90 -8.60
CA LEU A 87 5.82 -1.85 -7.95
C LEU A 87 5.64 -1.53 -6.45
N LEU A 88 6.73 -1.20 -5.75
CA LEU A 88 6.65 -0.80 -4.34
C LEU A 88 5.90 0.53 -4.13
N GLU A 89 6.05 1.51 -5.02
CA GLU A 89 5.24 2.73 -4.97
C GLU A 89 3.76 2.42 -5.23
N GLY A 90 3.45 1.54 -6.19
CA GLY A 90 2.08 1.05 -6.41
C GLY A 90 1.48 0.40 -5.17
N MET A 91 2.27 -0.39 -4.44
CA MET A 91 1.86 -0.97 -3.16
C MET A 91 1.56 0.10 -2.10
N LEU A 92 2.42 1.11 -1.96
CA LEU A 92 2.20 2.21 -1.02
C LEU A 92 0.94 3.00 -1.35
N ILE A 93 0.66 3.24 -2.64
CA ILE A 93 -0.58 3.87 -3.09
C ILE A 93 -1.79 3.03 -2.68
N ALA A 94 -1.76 1.72 -2.90
CA ALA A 94 -2.84 0.81 -2.52
C ALA A 94 -3.05 0.75 -0.99
N LEU A 95 -1.98 0.71 -0.19
CA LEU A 95 -2.05 0.72 1.27
C LEU A 95 -2.58 2.05 1.82
N LYS A 96 -2.18 3.19 1.24
CA LYS A 96 -2.73 4.51 1.59
C LYS A 96 -4.21 4.62 1.27
N ALA A 97 -4.64 4.10 0.12
CA ALA A 97 -6.06 4.02 -0.23
C ALA A 97 -6.84 3.17 0.77
N LEU A 98 -6.29 2.00 1.16
CA LEU A 98 -6.90 1.15 2.19
C LEU A 98 -6.98 1.85 3.55
N ALA A 99 -5.94 2.58 3.95
CA ALA A 99 -5.94 3.38 5.17
C ALA A 99 -6.97 4.51 5.15
N ALA A 100 -7.19 5.15 3.99
CA ALA A 100 -8.25 6.13 3.83
C ALA A 100 -9.66 5.51 3.96
N SER A 101 -9.87 4.30 3.43
CA SER A 101 -11.14 3.57 3.59
C SER A 101 -11.36 3.04 5.01
N TYR A 102 -10.28 2.70 5.74
CA TYR A 102 -10.33 2.07 7.06
C TYR A 102 -9.38 2.75 8.08
N PRO A 103 -9.59 4.03 8.43
CA PRO A 103 -8.64 4.82 9.22
C PRO A 103 -8.46 4.34 10.67
N GLY A 104 -9.41 3.54 11.20
CA GLY A 104 -9.27 2.87 12.51
C GLY A 104 -8.49 1.54 12.48
N HIS A 105 -8.17 1.02 11.29
CA HIS A 105 -7.60 -0.32 11.11
C HIS A 105 -6.26 -0.33 10.38
N VAL A 106 -5.95 0.68 9.55
CA VAL A 106 -4.62 0.86 8.93
C VAL A 106 -4.11 2.29 9.08
N ALA A 107 -2.85 2.44 9.46
CA ALA A 107 -2.13 3.72 9.48
C ALA A 107 -0.87 3.63 8.62
N VAL A 108 -0.58 4.68 7.84
CA VAL A 108 0.62 4.76 6.99
C VAL A 108 1.44 6.00 7.36
N ASP A 109 2.67 5.77 7.79
CA ASP A 109 3.69 6.79 8.05
C ASP A 109 4.70 6.81 6.89
N ASP A 110 4.60 7.83 6.04
CA ASP A 110 5.43 8.04 4.84
C ASP A 110 5.74 9.54 4.65
N PRO A 111 6.61 10.12 5.49
CA PRO A 111 6.80 11.57 5.63
C PRO A 111 7.49 12.24 4.43
N GLU A 112 8.13 11.46 3.57
CA GLU A 112 8.86 11.93 2.38
C GLU A 112 8.13 11.59 1.08
N ALA A 113 6.84 11.22 1.16
CA ALA A 113 6.05 10.93 -0.02
C ALA A 113 6.04 12.15 -0.95
N PRO A 114 6.27 11.99 -2.28
CA PRO A 114 6.10 13.09 -3.20
C PRO A 114 4.66 13.58 -3.09
N GLU A 115 4.49 14.88 -2.85
CA GLU A 115 3.19 15.53 -2.95
C GLU A 115 2.74 15.48 -4.41
N GLY A 116 2.03 14.42 -4.75
CA GLY A 116 1.50 14.18 -6.09
C GLY A 116 0.09 14.71 -6.20
N GLU A 117 -0.07 15.83 -6.90
CA GLU A 117 -1.33 16.31 -7.45
C GLU A 117 -2.00 15.21 -8.29
N GLY A 118 -3.14 14.69 -7.83
CA GLY A 118 -3.94 13.78 -8.63
C GLY A 118 -4.75 12.81 -7.81
N GLY A 119 -6.01 13.17 -7.56
CA GLY A 119 -6.96 12.29 -6.89
C GLY A 119 -7.02 10.94 -7.60
N GLY A 120 -6.71 9.88 -6.86
CA GLY A 120 -6.61 8.51 -7.35
C GLY A 120 -7.93 8.03 -7.95
N VAL A 121 -7.90 6.85 -8.57
CA VAL A 121 -9.15 6.22 -9.08
C VAL A 121 -10.17 6.07 -7.93
N VAL A 122 -9.70 5.77 -6.72
CA VAL A 122 -10.51 5.72 -5.49
C VAL A 122 -11.20 7.06 -5.19
N ASP A 123 -10.47 8.19 -5.24
CA ASP A 123 -11.04 9.52 -5.01
C ASP A 123 -12.08 9.91 -6.08
N ARG A 124 -11.97 9.36 -7.29
CA ARG A 124 -12.98 9.54 -8.34
C ARG A 124 -14.21 8.66 -8.12
N VAL A 125 -14.02 7.42 -7.67
CA VAL A 125 -15.12 6.49 -7.34
C VAL A 125 -15.93 7.00 -6.15
N ASP A 126 -15.27 7.46 -5.09
CA ASP A 126 -15.93 7.98 -3.89
C ASP A 126 -16.71 9.27 -4.19
N ARG A 127 -16.14 10.18 -5.00
CA ARG A 127 -16.88 11.35 -5.50
C ARG A 127 -18.08 10.97 -6.36
N GLY A 128 -17.96 9.90 -7.16
CA GLY A 128 -19.06 9.35 -7.95
C GLY A 128 -20.19 8.81 -7.06
N ARG A 129 -19.85 8.07 -6.01
CA ARG A 129 -20.81 7.48 -5.05
C ARG A 129 -21.54 8.55 -4.23
N ALA A 130 -20.80 9.52 -3.69
CA ALA A 130 -21.38 10.66 -2.99
C ALA A 130 -22.31 11.52 -3.88
N SER A 131 -22.00 11.62 -5.18
CA SER A 131 -22.85 12.32 -6.15
C SER A 131 -24.12 11.53 -6.51
N ALA A 132 -24.09 10.20 -6.43
CA ALA A 132 -25.25 9.35 -6.65
C ALA A 132 -26.23 9.39 -5.45
N GLU A 133 -25.72 9.32 -4.22
CA GLU A 133 -26.55 9.41 -2.99
C GLU A 133 -27.26 10.76 -2.84
N LYS A 134 -26.65 11.86 -3.31
CA LYS A 134 -27.30 13.18 -3.37
C LYS A 134 -28.43 13.28 -4.40
N ARG A 135 -28.43 12.44 -5.44
CA ARG A 135 -29.50 12.40 -6.45
C ARG A 135 -30.70 11.58 -5.96
N ASP A 136 -30.44 10.51 -5.22
CA ASP A 136 -31.47 9.65 -4.65
C ASP A 136 -32.22 10.32 -3.48
N SER A 137 -31.51 11.10 -2.66
CA SER A 137 -32.11 11.90 -1.58
C SER A 137 -32.93 13.13 -2.07
N GLY A 138 -32.86 13.46 -3.36
CA GLY A 138 -33.64 14.54 -3.98
C GLY A 138 -35.04 14.13 -4.45
N ILE A 139 -35.42 12.86 -4.33
CA ILE A 139 -36.75 12.35 -4.70
C ILE A 139 -37.58 12.13 -3.42
N SER A 140 -37.84 13.22 -2.69
CA SER A 140 -38.89 13.23 -1.67
C SER A 140 -39.39 14.65 -1.46
N SER A 141 -40.29 15.08 -2.33
CA SER A 141 -41.33 16.10 -2.08
C SER A 141 -42.07 16.36 -3.40
N GLY A 142 -43.03 15.47 -3.68
CA GLY A 142 -44.10 15.66 -4.66
C GLY A 142 -45.39 15.17 -4.03
#